data_AF-A0A519BKF8-F1
#
_entry.id   AF-A0A519BKF8-F1
#
_cell.length_a   1.000
_cell.length_b   1.000
_cell.length_c   1.000
_cell.angle_alpha   90.00
_cell.angle_beta   90.00
_cell.angle_gamma   90.00
#
_symmetry.space_group_name_H-M   'P 1'
#
loop_
_entity.id
_entity.type
_entity.pdbx_description
1 polymer ?
#
loop_
_entity_poly.entity_id
_entity_poly.type
_entity_poly.pdbx_seq_one_letter_code
_entity_poly.pdbx_strand_id
1 'polypeptide(L)'
;MTEEEFIDILKTGSFKERFDAVSRIDPVYLMHAISDKDENIRYKVASRISAENLVSLMNDPYKEVRLIVAKRIDAKELQKMINDRSFWVRYAVAERIDKSFLPSLITDKEPIVRIMVAERINEEYLKDMVKDPEALVRKAVAKRIQAKYLSLMQDDASESVRNIVSERLKK
;
A
#
# COMPACT_ATOMS: atom_id res chain seq x y z
N MET A 1 -33.03 -3.23 5.38
CA MET A 1 -33.00 -1.79 5.06
C MET A 1 -33.13 -1.69 3.56
N THR A 2 -34.13 -0.97 3.08
CA THR A 2 -34.32 -0.71 1.66
C THR A 2 -33.35 0.38 1.18
N GLU A 3 -33.18 0.55 -0.14
CA GLU A 3 -32.38 1.64 -0.70
C GLU A 3 -32.97 3.01 -0.35
N GLU A 4 -34.29 3.16 -0.39
CA GLU A 4 -35.00 4.40 -0.05
C GLU A 4 -34.78 4.79 1.42
N GLU A 5 -34.95 3.85 2.35
CA GLU A 5 -34.65 4.08 3.78
C GLU A 5 -33.20 4.49 3.98
N PHE A 6 -32.27 3.84 3.28
CA PHE A 6 -30.85 4.16 3.37
C PHE A 6 -30.55 5.59 2.91
N ILE A 7 -31.09 6.00 1.77
CA ILE A 7 -30.90 7.35 1.22
C ILE A 7 -31.50 8.41 2.15
N ASP A 8 -32.66 8.14 2.77
CA ASP A 8 -33.25 9.06 3.74
C ASP A 8 -32.36 9.23 4.98
N ILE A 9 -31.87 8.13 5.55
CA ILE A 9 -30.93 8.15 6.68
C ILE A 9 -29.67 8.95 6.33
N LEU A 10 -29.13 8.80 5.11
CA LEU A 10 -27.95 9.57 4.70
C LEU A 10 -28.18 11.09 4.68
N LYS A 11 -29.41 11.54 4.43
CA LYS A 11 -29.78 12.96 4.37
C LYS A 11 -30.07 13.55 5.75
N THR A 12 -30.83 12.84 6.56
CA THR A 12 -31.44 13.40 7.79
C THR A 12 -30.85 12.82 9.07
N GLY A 13 -30.23 11.64 9.00
CA GLY A 13 -29.75 10.89 10.14
C GLY A 13 -28.54 11.52 10.83
N SER A 14 -28.45 11.29 12.13
CA SER A 14 -27.26 11.56 12.95
C SER A 14 -26.04 10.77 12.45
N PHE A 15 -24.85 11.14 12.91
CA PHE A 15 -23.64 10.36 12.63
C PHE A 15 -23.83 8.87 12.93
N LYS A 16 -24.41 8.53 14.10
CA LYS A 16 -24.62 7.15 14.53
C LYS A 16 -25.55 6.40 13.59
N GLU A 17 -26.67 7.01 13.20
CA GLU A 17 -27.63 6.37 12.30
C GLU A 17 -27.02 6.13 10.91
N ARG A 18 -26.32 7.12 10.34
CA ARG A 18 -25.63 6.96 9.06
C ARG A 18 -24.53 5.90 9.13
N PHE A 19 -23.73 5.91 10.20
CA PHE A 19 -22.67 4.90 10.41
C PHE A 19 -23.24 3.49 10.54
N ASP A 20 -24.31 3.33 11.33
CA ASP A 20 -24.99 2.05 11.49
C ASP A 20 -25.65 1.59 10.19
N ALA A 21 -26.10 2.50 9.35
CA ALA A 21 -26.68 2.22 8.05
C ALA A 21 -25.62 1.76 7.04
N VAL A 22 -24.51 2.50 6.87
CA VAL A 22 -23.40 2.08 6.00
C VAL A 22 -22.69 0.81 6.49
N SER A 23 -22.92 0.40 7.74
CA SER A 23 -22.38 -0.86 8.27
C SER A 23 -23.24 -2.07 7.92
N ARG A 24 -24.54 -1.88 7.64
CA ARG A 24 -25.53 -2.96 7.49
C ARG A 24 -26.14 -3.06 6.09
N ILE A 25 -26.21 -1.96 5.35
CA ILE A 25 -26.81 -1.93 4.00
C ILE A 25 -26.07 -2.90 3.06
N ASP A 26 -26.78 -3.44 2.08
CA ASP A 26 -26.16 -4.21 0.99
C ASP A 26 -25.06 -3.36 0.31
N PRO A 27 -23.84 -3.90 0.10
CA PRO A 27 -22.76 -3.17 -0.55
C PRO A 27 -23.10 -2.52 -1.90
N VAL A 28 -24.09 -3.03 -2.64
CA VAL A 28 -24.51 -2.46 -3.93
C VAL A 28 -24.99 -1.01 -3.81
N TYR A 29 -25.51 -0.61 -2.64
CA TYR A 29 -26.04 0.73 -2.40
C TYR A 29 -25.01 1.69 -1.80
N LEU A 30 -23.81 1.23 -1.42
CA LEU A 30 -22.82 2.06 -0.71
C LEU A 30 -22.31 3.26 -1.52
N MET A 31 -22.49 3.26 -2.84
CA MET A 31 -22.20 4.41 -3.69
C MET A 31 -22.94 5.68 -3.26
N HIS A 32 -24.14 5.56 -2.67
CA HIS A 32 -24.89 6.72 -2.15
C HIS A 32 -24.18 7.42 -0.98
N ALA A 33 -23.32 6.72 -0.24
CA ALA A 33 -22.60 7.25 0.92
C ALA A 33 -21.14 7.63 0.64
N ILE A 34 -20.69 7.55 -0.62
CA ILE A 34 -19.27 7.71 -0.97
C ILE A 34 -18.71 9.09 -0.65
N SER A 35 -19.59 10.10 -0.64
CA SER A 35 -19.27 11.49 -0.35
C SER A 35 -19.84 11.94 1.02
N ASP A 36 -20.11 11.02 1.95
CA ASP A 36 -20.54 11.41 3.30
C ASP A 36 -19.55 12.41 3.89
N LYS A 37 -20.06 13.43 4.59
CA LYS A 37 -19.24 14.47 5.20
C LYS A 37 -18.25 13.93 6.23
N ASP A 38 -18.57 12.81 6.89
CA ASP A 38 -17.75 12.20 7.93
C ASP A 38 -16.76 11.19 7.35
N GLU A 39 -15.47 11.36 7.68
CA GLU A 39 -14.41 10.46 7.22
C GLU A 39 -14.54 9.03 7.74
N ASN A 40 -15.14 8.80 8.92
CA ASN A 40 -15.32 7.47 9.47
C ASN A 40 -16.40 6.70 8.72
N ILE A 41 -17.41 7.42 8.20
CA ILE A 41 -18.40 6.85 7.30
C ILE A 41 -17.76 6.52 5.96
N ARG A 42 -17.00 7.44 5.34
CA ARG A 42 -16.29 7.16 4.09
C ARG A 42 -15.26 6.03 4.24
N TYR A 43 -14.59 5.93 5.39
CA TYR A 43 -13.74 4.79 5.74
C TYR A 43 -14.53 3.48 5.78
N LYS A 44 -15.70 3.48 6.43
CA LYS A 44 -16.59 2.30 6.47
C LYS A 44 -17.06 1.91 5.07
N VAL A 45 -17.44 2.89 4.24
CA VAL A 45 -17.79 2.70 2.82
C VAL A 45 -16.60 2.07 2.08
N ALA A 46 -15.41 2.66 2.18
CA ALA A 46 -14.17 2.16 1.56
C ALA A 46 -13.82 0.74 2.00
N SER A 47 -14.24 0.29 3.19
CA SER A 47 -13.98 -1.07 3.67
C SER A 47 -14.93 -2.13 3.11
N ARG A 48 -16.10 -1.71 2.59
CA ARG A 48 -17.19 -2.62 2.18
C ARG A 48 -17.55 -2.54 0.70
N ILE A 49 -17.41 -1.36 0.09
CA ILE A 49 -17.81 -1.14 -1.31
C ILE A 49 -17.04 -2.08 -2.26
N SER A 50 -17.63 -2.40 -3.42
CA SER A 50 -17.01 -3.26 -4.42
C SER A 50 -15.67 -2.67 -4.91
N ALA A 51 -14.75 -3.54 -5.33
CA ALA A 51 -13.39 -3.13 -5.68
C ALA A 51 -13.36 -2.16 -6.89
N GLU A 52 -14.29 -2.31 -7.83
CA GLU A 52 -14.44 -1.44 -8.99
C GLU A 52 -14.80 0.01 -8.62
N ASN A 53 -15.54 0.20 -7.54
CA ASN A 53 -16.02 1.51 -7.08
C ASN A 53 -15.01 2.23 -6.18
N LEU A 54 -13.96 1.56 -5.72
CA LEU A 54 -12.91 2.15 -4.87
C LEU A 54 -12.11 3.27 -5.57
N VAL A 55 -12.10 3.28 -6.91
CA VAL A 55 -11.47 4.33 -7.72
C VAL A 55 -11.94 5.73 -7.29
N SER A 56 -13.23 5.86 -6.96
CA SER A 56 -13.84 7.12 -6.53
C SER A 56 -13.32 7.66 -5.19
N LEU A 57 -12.64 6.83 -4.38
CA LEU A 57 -12.10 7.21 -3.06
C LEU A 57 -10.56 7.33 -3.06
N MET A 58 -9.88 7.14 -4.20
CA MET A 58 -8.41 7.22 -4.28
C MET A 58 -7.85 8.58 -3.87
N ASN A 59 -8.64 9.65 -4.02
CA ASN A 59 -8.24 11.01 -3.70
C ASN A 59 -8.88 11.55 -2.40
N ASP A 60 -9.42 10.67 -1.55
CA ASP A 60 -10.04 11.09 -0.30
C ASP A 60 -9.09 11.97 0.53
N PRO A 61 -9.57 13.07 1.13
CA PRO A 61 -8.71 13.94 1.94
C PRO A 61 -8.06 13.24 3.14
N TYR A 62 -8.59 12.11 3.61
CA TYR A 62 -8.10 11.39 4.77
C TYR A 62 -7.24 10.18 4.35
N LYS A 63 -6.06 10.05 4.97
CA LYS A 63 -5.09 9.01 4.62
C LYS A 63 -5.60 7.61 4.95
N GLU A 64 -6.43 7.49 5.98
CA GLU A 64 -7.01 6.24 6.45
C GLU A 64 -7.96 5.64 5.41
N VAL A 65 -8.75 6.48 4.74
CA VAL A 65 -9.62 6.07 3.63
C VAL A 65 -8.77 5.62 2.44
N ARG A 66 -7.80 6.44 2.01
CA ARG A 66 -6.89 6.08 0.90
C ARG A 66 -6.07 4.82 1.18
N LEU A 67 -5.69 4.57 2.43
CA LEU A 67 -4.99 3.34 2.82
C LEU A 67 -5.88 2.10 2.62
N ILE A 68 -7.15 2.16 3.00
CA ILE A 68 -8.10 1.07 2.74
C ILE A 68 -8.30 0.88 1.24
N VAL A 69 -8.39 1.97 0.47
CA VAL A 69 -8.46 1.93 -0.99
C VAL A 69 -7.24 1.20 -1.56
N ALA A 70 -6.01 1.60 -1.22
CA ALA A 70 -4.79 0.96 -1.70
C ALA A 70 -4.67 -0.53 -1.30
N LYS A 71 -5.27 -0.95 -0.19
CA LYS A 71 -5.31 -2.35 0.24
C LYS A 71 -6.32 -3.21 -0.52
N ARG A 72 -7.37 -2.62 -1.10
CA ARG A 72 -8.50 -3.37 -1.68
C ARG A 72 -8.72 -3.16 -3.18
N ILE A 73 -8.33 -2.00 -3.72
CA ILE A 73 -8.56 -1.66 -5.12
C ILE A 73 -7.90 -2.67 -6.05
N ASP A 74 -8.45 -2.85 -7.25
CA ASP A 74 -7.85 -3.66 -8.30
C ASP A 74 -6.37 -3.25 -8.50
N ALA A 75 -5.48 -4.23 -8.57
CA ALA A 75 -4.05 -4.00 -8.66
C ALA A 75 -3.66 -3.15 -9.88
N LYS A 76 -4.44 -3.21 -10.98
CA LYS A 76 -4.21 -2.38 -12.18
C LYS A 76 -4.36 -0.88 -11.93
N GLU A 77 -5.10 -0.50 -10.89
CA GLU A 77 -5.36 0.89 -10.53
C GLU A 77 -4.29 1.46 -9.58
N LEU A 78 -3.50 0.60 -8.91
CA LEU A 78 -2.53 1.02 -7.89
C LEU A 78 -1.47 1.99 -8.39
N GLN A 79 -1.14 1.95 -9.68
CA GLN A 79 -0.23 2.92 -10.30
C GLN A 79 -0.70 4.38 -10.11
N LYS A 80 -2.02 4.61 -10.02
CA LYS A 80 -2.60 5.94 -9.79
C LYS A 80 -2.33 6.47 -8.36
N MET A 81 -1.99 5.58 -7.43
CA MET A 81 -1.73 5.88 -6.02
C MET A 81 -0.24 5.81 -5.66
N ILE A 82 0.64 5.52 -6.62
CA ILE A 82 2.06 5.24 -6.36
C ILE A 82 2.80 6.43 -5.71
N ASN A 83 2.34 7.64 -5.98
CA ASN A 83 2.89 8.90 -5.45
C ASN A 83 2.07 9.47 -4.29
N ASP A 84 1.29 8.64 -3.58
CA ASP A 84 0.48 9.13 -2.45
C ASP A 84 1.35 9.88 -1.43
N ARG A 85 0.82 11.00 -0.91
CA ARG A 85 1.49 11.81 0.11
C ARG A 85 1.80 11.05 1.40
N SER A 86 1.03 10.02 1.74
CA SER A 86 1.22 9.19 2.92
C SER A 86 2.08 7.96 2.59
N PHE A 87 3.18 7.77 3.32
CA PHE A 87 4.02 6.59 3.12
C PHE A 87 3.30 5.28 3.47
N TRP A 88 2.32 5.30 4.38
CA TRP A 88 1.50 4.12 4.67
C TRP A 88 0.73 3.66 3.44
N VAL A 89 0.26 4.61 2.62
CA VAL A 89 -0.43 4.31 1.36
C VAL A 89 0.57 3.81 0.32
N ARG A 90 1.73 4.47 0.17
CA ARG A 90 2.78 4.02 -0.75
C ARG A 90 3.33 2.65 -0.39
N TYR A 91 3.44 2.32 0.90
CA TYR A 91 3.77 0.97 1.38
C TYR A 91 2.71 -0.04 0.94
N ALA A 92 1.42 0.23 1.18
CA ALA A 92 0.33 -0.64 0.73
C ALA A 92 0.27 -0.80 -0.80
N VAL A 93 0.64 0.24 -1.55
CA VAL A 93 0.83 0.17 -3.00
C VAL A 93 2.01 -0.77 -3.32
N ALA A 94 3.17 -0.56 -2.70
CA ALA A 94 4.36 -1.39 -2.89
C ALA A 94 4.16 -2.86 -2.52
N GLU A 95 3.20 -3.19 -1.63
CA GLU A 95 2.83 -4.57 -1.29
C GLU A 95 2.11 -5.30 -2.42
N ARG A 96 1.36 -4.59 -3.26
CA ARG A 96 0.37 -5.20 -4.18
C ARG A 96 0.57 -4.86 -5.64
N ILE A 97 1.19 -3.72 -5.95
CA ILE A 97 1.37 -3.26 -7.32
C ILE A 97 2.17 -4.29 -8.14
N ASP A 98 1.91 -4.33 -9.45
CA ASP A 98 2.68 -5.14 -10.37
C ASP A 98 4.19 -4.81 -10.25
N LYS A 99 5.01 -5.86 -10.28
CA LYS A 99 6.46 -5.73 -10.03
C LYS A 99 7.16 -4.81 -11.04
N SER A 100 6.61 -4.67 -12.24
CA SER A 100 7.14 -3.74 -13.26
C SER A 100 7.12 -2.27 -12.84
N PHE A 101 6.28 -1.89 -11.86
CA PHE A 101 6.25 -0.53 -11.31
C PHE A 101 7.14 -0.33 -10.08
N LEU A 102 7.56 -1.40 -9.40
CA LEU A 102 8.42 -1.28 -8.20
C LEU A 102 9.74 -0.52 -8.43
N PRO A 103 10.38 -0.52 -9.61
CA PRO A 103 11.55 0.32 -9.87
C PRO A 103 11.33 1.82 -9.59
N SER A 104 10.11 2.36 -9.75
CA SER A 104 9.86 3.77 -9.47
C SER A 104 9.81 4.12 -7.98
N LEU A 105 9.80 3.11 -7.10
CA LEU A 105 9.76 3.27 -5.64
C LEU A 105 11.11 2.97 -4.97
N ILE A 106 12.16 2.62 -5.73
CA ILE A 106 13.48 2.28 -5.16
C ILE A 106 14.12 3.46 -4.42
N THR A 107 13.71 4.70 -4.75
CA THR A 107 14.17 5.94 -4.11
C THR A 107 13.10 6.58 -3.23
N ASP A 108 12.08 5.81 -2.81
CA ASP A 108 11.07 6.32 -1.87
C ASP A 108 11.74 6.93 -0.64
N LYS A 109 11.22 8.08 -0.18
CA LYS A 109 11.77 8.80 0.97
C LYS A 109 11.79 7.93 2.23
N GLU A 110 10.79 7.07 2.39
CA GLU A 110 10.64 6.26 3.59
C GLU A 110 11.33 4.90 3.47
N PRO A 111 12.24 4.56 4.39
CA PRO A 111 12.96 3.28 4.39
C PRO A 111 12.03 2.07 4.36
N ILE A 112 10.91 2.13 5.07
CA ILE A 112 9.95 1.02 5.16
C ILE A 112 9.33 0.69 3.79
N VAL A 113 9.11 1.69 2.93
CA VAL A 113 8.64 1.47 1.55
C VAL A 113 9.75 0.84 0.73
N ARG A 114 10.99 1.32 0.84
CA ARG A 114 12.15 0.74 0.14
C ARG A 114 12.45 -0.69 0.58
N ILE A 115 12.22 -1.05 1.84
CA ILE A 115 12.29 -2.44 2.33
C ILE A 115 11.27 -3.30 1.58
N MET A 116 10.00 -2.89 1.54
CA MET A 116 8.94 -3.63 0.81
C MET A 116 9.27 -3.76 -0.69
N VAL A 117 9.81 -2.71 -1.30
CA VAL A 117 10.31 -2.74 -2.68
C VAL A 117 11.41 -3.79 -2.81
N ALA A 118 12.44 -3.75 -1.98
CA ALA A 118 13.54 -4.73 -2.01
C ALA A 118 13.06 -6.17 -1.74
N GLU A 119 11.97 -6.38 -1.02
CA GLU A 119 11.37 -7.69 -0.77
C GLU A 119 10.59 -8.25 -1.98
N ARG A 120 10.03 -7.39 -2.85
CA ARG A 120 9.18 -7.83 -3.98
C ARG A 120 9.76 -7.60 -5.38
N ILE A 121 10.60 -6.58 -5.58
CA ILE A 121 11.09 -6.17 -6.90
C ILE A 121 11.81 -7.31 -7.62
N ASN A 122 11.80 -7.31 -8.95
CA ASN A 122 12.56 -8.28 -9.74
C ASN A 122 14.05 -8.17 -9.38
N GLU A 123 14.72 -9.32 -9.26
CA GLU A 123 16.09 -9.39 -8.72
C GLU A 123 17.11 -8.59 -9.54
N GLU A 124 16.84 -8.37 -10.82
CA GLU A 124 17.69 -7.59 -11.73
C GLU A 124 17.89 -6.13 -11.30
N TYR A 125 16.93 -5.57 -10.54
CA TYR A 125 16.99 -4.20 -10.00
C TYR A 125 17.61 -4.11 -8.60
N LEU A 126 17.80 -5.24 -7.90
CA LEU A 126 18.32 -5.21 -6.52
C LEU A 126 19.74 -4.64 -6.42
N LYS A 127 20.52 -4.74 -7.50
CA LYS A 127 21.85 -4.11 -7.61
C LYS A 127 21.80 -2.59 -7.44
N ASP A 128 20.69 -1.95 -7.79
CA ASP A 128 20.52 -0.49 -7.72
C ASP A 128 20.23 -0.02 -6.27
N MET A 129 19.97 -0.96 -5.36
CA MET A 129 19.65 -0.71 -3.95
C MET A 129 20.78 -1.13 -2.98
N VAL A 130 21.92 -1.63 -3.48
CA VAL A 130 23.02 -2.14 -2.62
C VAL A 130 23.69 -1.06 -1.77
N LYS A 131 23.58 0.21 -2.20
CA LYS A 131 24.11 1.39 -1.49
C LYS A 131 23.04 2.17 -0.74
N ASP A 132 21.86 1.58 -0.51
CA ASP A 132 20.81 2.25 0.26
C ASP A 132 21.38 2.72 1.62
N PRO A 133 21.12 3.96 2.05
CA PRO A 133 21.63 4.45 3.33
C PRO A 133 21.17 3.58 4.52
N GLU A 134 20.03 2.93 4.39
CA GLU A 134 19.40 2.17 5.48
C GLU A 134 19.83 0.70 5.48
N ALA A 135 20.44 0.28 6.58
CA ALA A 135 20.95 -1.08 6.73
C ALA A 135 19.84 -2.15 6.58
N LEU A 136 18.60 -1.83 6.97
CA LEU A 136 17.47 -2.76 6.81
C LEU A 136 17.06 -2.95 5.34
N VAL A 137 17.16 -1.90 4.51
CA VAL A 137 16.95 -2.03 3.06
C VAL A 137 18.06 -2.89 2.46
N ARG A 138 19.32 -2.60 2.78
CA ARG A 138 20.47 -3.41 2.33
C ARG A 138 20.36 -4.86 2.80
N LYS A 139 19.84 -5.11 3.99
CA LYS A 139 19.54 -6.46 4.50
C LYS A 139 18.49 -7.18 3.65
N ALA A 140 17.41 -6.50 3.25
CA ALA A 140 16.42 -7.06 2.34
C ALA A 140 17.03 -7.36 0.96
N VAL A 141 17.88 -6.46 0.44
CA VAL A 141 18.63 -6.66 -0.81
C VAL A 141 19.53 -7.89 -0.72
N ALA A 142 20.37 -7.99 0.32
CA ALA A 142 21.33 -9.09 0.49
C ALA A 142 20.65 -10.47 0.56
N LYS A 143 19.41 -10.56 1.04
CA LYS A 143 18.64 -11.82 1.04
C LYS A 143 18.28 -12.33 -0.36
N ARG A 144 18.12 -11.43 -1.34
CA ARG A 144 17.51 -11.75 -2.65
C ARG A 144 18.39 -11.44 -3.86
N ILE A 145 19.40 -10.57 -3.73
CA ILE A 145 20.21 -10.14 -4.87
C ILE A 145 20.89 -11.33 -5.56
N GLN A 146 21.02 -11.27 -6.89
CA GLN A 146 21.67 -12.34 -7.65
C GLN A 146 23.12 -12.55 -7.18
N ALA A 147 23.57 -13.82 -7.15
CA ALA A 147 24.87 -14.21 -6.58
C ALA A 147 26.06 -13.41 -7.15
N LYS A 148 26.04 -13.11 -8.46
CA LYS A 148 27.08 -12.32 -9.15
C LYS A 148 27.29 -10.90 -8.59
N TYR A 149 26.35 -10.37 -7.82
CA TYR A 149 26.43 -9.05 -7.19
C TYR A 149 26.65 -9.10 -5.67
N LEU A 150 26.72 -10.29 -5.05
CA LEU A 150 26.90 -10.40 -3.59
C LEU A 150 28.21 -9.76 -3.10
N SER A 151 29.27 -9.82 -3.89
CA SER A 151 30.56 -9.21 -3.57
C SER A 151 30.48 -7.68 -3.38
N LEU A 152 29.48 -7.01 -3.98
CA LEU A 152 29.25 -5.58 -3.79
C LEU A 152 28.86 -5.22 -2.35
N MET A 153 28.45 -6.20 -1.54
CA MET A 153 27.94 -6.02 -0.18
C MET A 153 28.82 -6.72 0.88
N GLN A 154 29.98 -7.27 0.50
CA GLN A 154 30.82 -8.07 1.40
C GLN A 154 31.38 -7.24 2.57
N ASP A 155 31.71 -5.98 2.30
CA ASP A 155 32.23 -5.01 3.28
C ASP A 155 31.14 -4.06 3.80
N ASP A 156 29.86 -4.46 3.76
CA ASP A 156 28.76 -3.64 4.27
C ASP A 156 29.03 -3.24 5.72
N ALA A 157 28.73 -1.99 6.10
CA ALA A 157 28.92 -1.51 7.46
C ALA A 157 28.11 -2.32 8.50
N SER A 158 26.95 -2.85 8.12
CA SER A 158 26.11 -3.68 9.00
C SER A 158 26.61 -5.13 9.04
N GLU A 159 26.96 -5.59 10.24
CA GLU A 159 27.31 -7.00 10.49
C GLU A 159 26.19 -7.96 10.03
N SER A 160 24.93 -7.60 10.26
CA SER A 160 23.80 -8.43 9.85
C SER A 160 23.71 -8.63 8.34
N VAL A 161 24.15 -7.63 7.55
CA VAL A 161 24.22 -7.73 6.09
C VAL A 161 25.41 -8.61 5.69
N ARG A 162 26.60 -8.37 6.26
CA ARG A 162 27.81 -9.17 6.00
C ARG A 162 27.60 -10.66 6.30
N ASN A 163 26.86 -10.98 7.37
CA ASN A 163 26.54 -12.37 7.74
C ASN A 163 25.69 -13.04 6.66
N ILE A 164 24.63 -12.38 6.18
CA ILE A 164 23.78 -12.90 5.09
C ILE A 164 24.59 -13.08 3.80
N VAL A 165 25.43 -12.10 3.44
CA VAL A 165 26.28 -12.17 2.25
C VAL A 165 27.24 -13.35 2.34
N SER A 166 27.92 -13.51 3.48
CA SER A 166 28.87 -14.60 3.73
C SER A 166 28.21 -15.98 3.70
N GLU A 167 26.99 -16.11 4.24
CA GLU A 167 26.22 -17.35 4.16
C GLU A 167 25.81 -17.69 2.74
N ARG A 168 25.43 -16.69 1.93
CA ARG A 168 25.02 -16.91 0.54
C ARG A 168 26.19 -17.20 -0.40
N LEU A 169 27.37 -16.64 -0.14
CA LEU A 169 28.59 -16.92 -0.93
C LEU A 169 29.15 -18.33 -0.71
N LYS A 170 28.78 -19.01 0.38
CA LYS A 170 29.18 -20.39 0.68
C LYS A 170 28.32 -21.44 -0.03
N LYS A 171 27.19 -21.05 -0.61
CA LYS A 171 26.26 -21.92 -1.33
C LYS A 171 26.58 -21.93 -2.82
#